data_AF-A0A2V3J7Z8-F1
#
_entry.id   AF-A0A2V3J7Z8-F1
#
_cell.length_a   1.000
_cell.length_b   1.000
_cell.length_c   1.000
_cell.angle_alpha   90.00
_cell.angle_beta   90.00
_cell.angle_gamma   90.00
#
_symmetry.space_group_name_H-M   'P 1'
#
loop_
_entity.id
_entity.type
_entity.pdbx_description
1 polymer ?
#
loop_
_entity_poly.entity_id
_entity_poly.type
_entity_poly.pdbx_seq_one_letter_code
_entity_poly.pdbx_strand_id
1 'polypeptide(L)'
;MAFVNALSVGTHVPAKNRSSSFVCNKLVSRDVRAKSSTPRMGYGDYSYLTDKTKGHVNQYYVDKFRIASDFSKGVPASLSDAKLGRDQKGRVIVPEKGIPQAFDSPIPERDATAPPDPRIAEAEGAVFAWDPAYVDPKFSPGTYENCEDPAVAEDAFQKFRASVNEQRGAVLTRMDFGAVERKKRIRAGLDEKYLLCLDGSLDVRYAVLQDIADPPTFTPTGEPQTEIPGQPYTGSVGAMDFMLTPGEEIAFWKQLQAKGVDEPVFKKPSGSDTPELPYNVSATVDQLKDAQKARDIISP
;
A
#
# COMPACT_ATOMS: atom_id res chain seq x y z
N MET A 1 -18.96 -17.42 -33.07
CA MET A 1 -19.49 -18.58 -32.34
C MET A 1 -18.35 -19.42 -31.84
N ALA A 2 -18.30 -19.66 -30.53
CA ALA A 2 -17.90 -20.90 -29.85
C ALA A 2 -17.38 -20.52 -28.46
N PHE A 3 -18.26 -20.70 -27.47
CA PHE A 3 -17.94 -20.79 -26.05
C PHE A 3 -17.02 -22.00 -25.81
N VAL A 4 -16.06 -21.88 -24.90
CA VAL A 4 -15.50 -23.04 -24.20
C VAL A 4 -15.56 -22.78 -22.70
N ASN A 5 -16.25 -23.70 -22.04
CA ASN A 5 -16.63 -23.68 -20.63
C ASN A 5 -15.45 -23.80 -19.67
N ALA A 6 -15.70 -23.25 -18.48
CA ALA A 6 -14.95 -23.46 -17.26
C ALA A 6 -14.84 -24.95 -16.89
N LEU A 7 -13.67 -25.35 -16.37
CA LEU A 7 -13.48 -26.61 -15.65
C LEU A 7 -12.81 -26.32 -14.29
N SER A 8 -13.40 -26.93 -13.27
CA SER A 8 -13.15 -26.79 -11.84
C SER A 8 -11.76 -27.28 -11.43
N VAL A 9 -11.06 -26.51 -10.58
CA VAL A 9 -9.88 -27.02 -9.86
C VAL A 9 -10.31 -27.39 -8.44
N GLY A 10 -10.55 -28.69 -8.25
CA GLY A 10 -10.67 -29.33 -6.95
C GLY A 10 -9.44 -30.21 -6.68
N THR A 11 -8.79 -29.87 -5.56
CA THR A 11 -8.15 -30.74 -4.54
C THR A 11 -6.76 -31.38 -4.73
N HIS A 12 -6.03 -31.32 -3.60
CA HIS A 12 -4.94 -32.15 -3.08
C HIS A 12 -3.50 -31.99 -3.60
N VAL A 13 -2.65 -31.44 -2.72
CA VAL A 13 -1.20 -31.69 -2.72
C VAL A 13 -0.83 -32.34 -1.37
N PRO A 14 -0.28 -33.57 -1.36
CA PRO A 14 0.33 -34.15 -0.17
C PRO A 14 1.80 -33.71 -0.05
N ALA A 15 2.17 -33.17 1.11
CA ALA A 15 3.55 -32.85 1.44
C ALA A 15 4.34 -34.15 1.70
N LYS A 16 5.47 -34.34 1.00
CA LYS A 16 6.40 -35.46 1.19
C LYS A 16 7.76 -34.94 1.68
N ASN A 17 8.18 -35.47 2.82
CA ASN A 17 9.43 -35.27 3.54
C ASN A 17 10.69 -35.16 2.65
N ARG A 18 11.52 -34.14 2.94
CA ARG A 18 12.98 -34.25 2.86
C ARG A 18 13.62 -33.54 4.05
N SER A 19 14.25 -34.36 4.87
CA SER A 19 15.09 -34.02 6.02
C SER A 19 16.52 -33.71 5.58
N SER A 20 17.04 -32.55 5.95
CA SER A 20 18.48 -32.36 6.21
C SER A 20 18.72 -31.00 6.90
N SER A 21 18.81 -30.98 8.22
CA SER A 21 19.47 -29.89 8.93
C SER A 21 20.45 -30.45 9.96
N PHE A 22 21.70 -30.11 9.67
CA PHE A 22 22.93 -30.11 10.45
C PHE A 22 22.83 -30.28 11.97
N VAL A 23 23.65 -31.21 12.45
CA VAL A 23 24.08 -31.37 13.84
C VAL A 23 25.00 -30.21 14.22
N CYS A 24 24.65 -29.47 15.28
CA CYS A 24 25.64 -28.74 16.08
C CYS A 24 25.22 -28.70 17.56
N ASN A 25 26.00 -29.43 18.35
CA ASN A 25 26.31 -29.31 19.78
C ASN A 25 25.19 -29.19 20.83
N LYS A 26 25.09 -30.30 21.58
CA LYS A 26 24.58 -30.44 22.94
C LYS A 26 24.87 -29.23 23.84
N LEU A 27 23.82 -28.53 24.21
CA LEU A 27 23.69 -27.91 25.54
C LEU A 27 22.58 -28.65 26.26
N VAL A 28 22.95 -29.23 27.40
CA VAL A 28 22.10 -30.08 28.24
C VAL A 28 20.86 -29.31 28.67
N SER A 29 19.71 -29.83 28.25
CA SER A 29 18.38 -29.43 28.67
C SER A 29 18.19 -29.67 30.17
N ARG A 30 18.00 -28.60 30.95
CA ARG A 30 17.12 -28.68 32.11
C ARG A 30 15.72 -28.30 31.63
N ASP A 31 14.92 -29.32 31.40
CA ASP A 31 13.47 -29.22 31.41
C ASP A 31 13.02 -28.61 32.75
N VAL A 32 12.84 -27.30 32.78
CA VAL A 32 11.69 -26.73 33.48
C VAL A 32 10.74 -26.32 32.38
N ARG A 33 9.80 -27.21 32.06
CA ARG A 33 8.57 -26.83 31.37
C ARG A 33 7.95 -25.70 32.18
N ALA A 34 8.26 -24.45 31.84
CA ALA A 34 7.31 -23.38 32.04
C ALA A 34 6.14 -23.75 31.14
N LYS A 35 5.16 -24.45 31.71
CA LYS A 35 3.82 -24.51 31.13
C LYS A 35 3.50 -23.04 30.87
N SER A 36 3.32 -22.67 29.60
CA SER A 36 2.60 -21.45 29.28
C SER A 36 1.22 -21.63 29.88
N SER A 37 1.07 -21.22 31.14
CA SER A 37 -0.23 -21.00 31.72
C SER A 37 -0.77 -19.83 30.92
N THR A 38 -1.60 -20.14 29.93
CA THR A 38 -2.68 -19.22 29.57
C THR A 38 -3.23 -18.67 30.89
N PRO A 39 -3.35 -17.35 31.08
CA PRO A 39 -3.97 -16.84 32.30
C PRO A 39 -5.37 -17.44 32.33
N ARG A 40 -5.56 -18.45 33.19
CA ARG A 40 -6.87 -19.01 33.48
C ARG A 40 -7.55 -17.94 34.29
N MET A 41 -8.23 -17.02 33.58
CA MET A 41 -9.02 -16.00 34.22
C MET A 41 -10.07 -16.72 35.07
N GLY A 42 -9.93 -16.67 36.40
CA GLY A 42 -10.95 -17.14 37.31
C GLY A 42 -12.23 -16.32 37.15
N TYR A 43 -13.34 -16.77 37.76
CA TYR A 43 -14.65 -16.09 37.66
C TYR A 43 -14.66 -14.64 38.21
N GLY A 44 -13.58 -14.16 38.84
CA GLY A 44 -13.49 -12.85 39.48
C GLY A 44 -12.11 -12.20 39.37
N ASP A 45 -11.49 -12.29 38.20
CA ASP A 45 -10.14 -11.77 38.00
C ASP A 45 -10.11 -10.28 37.71
N TYR A 46 -9.12 -9.60 38.28
CA TYR A 46 -8.92 -8.18 38.12
C TYR A 46 -8.34 -7.84 36.73
N SER A 47 -8.93 -6.88 36.04
CA SER A 47 -8.41 -6.36 34.78
C SER A 47 -8.48 -4.83 34.75
N TYR A 48 -7.41 -4.19 34.27
CA TYR A 48 -7.36 -2.72 34.12
C TYR A 48 -8.44 -2.20 33.15
N LEU A 49 -8.82 -3.00 32.13
CA LEU A 49 -9.86 -2.62 31.17
C LEU A 49 -11.26 -2.59 31.79
N THR A 50 -11.51 -3.42 32.80
CA THR A 50 -12.80 -3.50 33.49
C THR A 50 -12.84 -2.74 34.81
N ASP A 51 -11.70 -2.24 35.30
CA ASP A 51 -11.64 -1.37 36.47
C ASP A 51 -12.12 0.04 36.12
N LYS A 52 -13.45 0.22 36.18
CA LYS A 52 -14.11 1.53 36.03
C LYS A 52 -14.00 2.40 37.28
N THR A 53 -13.40 1.90 38.38
CA THR A 53 -13.27 2.66 39.62
C THR A 53 -12.12 3.66 39.52
N LYS A 54 -12.14 4.69 40.36
CA LYS A 54 -11.06 5.68 40.45
C LYS A 54 -9.96 5.24 41.42
N GLY A 55 -9.65 3.94 41.49
CA GLY A 55 -8.63 3.41 42.39
C GLY A 55 -7.21 3.90 42.05
N HIS A 56 -6.86 3.90 40.75
CA HIS A 56 -5.54 4.34 40.27
C HIS A 56 -5.41 5.87 40.19
N VAL A 57 -6.53 6.57 40.17
CA VAL A 57 -6.60 8.04 40.10
C VAL A 57 -7.24 8.54 41.38
N ASN A 58 -6.42 8.90 42.37
CA ASN A 58 -6.83 9.24 43.75
C ASN A 58 -7.70 10.52 43.83
N GLN A 59 -8.98 10.42 43.46
CA GLN A 59 -9.98 11.49 43.47
C GLN A 59 -11.00 11.27 44.59
N TYR A 60 -10.78 11.90 45.74
CA TYR A 60 -11.58 11.72 46.95
C TYR A 60 -13.00 12.32 46.91
N TYR A 61 -13.32 13.19 45.94
CA TYR A 61 -14.68 13.72 45.75
C TYR A 61 -15.64 12.73 45.09
N VAL A 62 -15.15 11.63 44.52
CA VAL A 62 -15.96 10.64 43.80
C VAL A 62 -15.96 9.32 44.54
N ASP A 63 -17.09 9.01 45.15
CA ASP A 63 -17.26 7.82 45.98
C ASP A 63 -18.72 7.30 45.86
N LYS A 64 -18.98 6.11 46.38
CA LYS A 64 -20.29 5.46 46.36
C LYS A 64 -21.30 6.24 47.22
N PHE A 65 -22.57 6.15 46.84
CA PHE A 65 -23.69 6.71 47.60
C PHE A 65 -23.89 5.88 48.88
N ARG A 66 -23.90 6.53 50.03
CA ARG A 66 -24.05 5.87 51.34
C ARG A 66 -25.21 6.42 52.16
N ILE A 67 -25.63 7.65 51.91
CA ILE A 67 -26.65 8.35 52.70
C ILE A 67 -27.69 9.02 51.81
N ALA A 68 -28.88 9.28 52.36
CA ALA A 68 -30.00 9.84 51.59
C ALA A 68 -29.70 11.24 51.00
N SER A 69 -28.85 12.04 51.64
CA SER A 69 -28.48 13.36 51.12
C SER A 69 -27.62 13.30 49.84
N ASP A 70 -27.00 12.15 49.54
CA ASP A 70 -26.15 11.96 48.38
C ASP A 70 -26.93 12.04 47.05
N PHE A 71 -28.25 11.86 47.04
CA PHE A 71 -29.05 11.97 45.81
C PHE A 71 -29.07 13.38 45.21
N SER A 72 -28.63 14.40 45.95
CA SER A 72 -28.45 15.76 45.42
C SER A 72 -27.26 15.90 44.45
N LYS A 73 -26.23 15.05 44.56
CA LYS A 73 -25.02 15.11 43.72
C LYS A 73 -25.06 14.18 42.50
N GLY A 74 -26.06 13.31 42.37
CA GLY A 74 -26.22 12.46 41.19
C GLY A 74 -27.39 11.50 41.26
N VAL A 75 -27.72 10.90 40.12
CA VAL A 75 -28.82 9.96 39.90
C VAL A 75 -28.34 8.74 39.11
N PRO A 76 -28.98 7.56 39.25
CA PRO A 76 -28.59 6.38 38.48
C PRO A 76 -28.86 6.59 36.99
N ALA A 77 -27.87 6.27 36.16
CA ALA A 77 -27.97 6.38 34.70
C ALA A 77 -28.47 5.09 34.02
N SER A 78 -28.44 3.95 34.74
CA SER A 78 -28.78 2.64 34.21
C SER A 78 -29.75 1.89 35.13
N LEU A 79 -30.53 0.96 34.57
CA LEU A 79 -31.45 0.12 35.34
C LEU A 79 -30.73 -0.75 36.38
N SER A 80 -29.51 -1.20 36.08
CA SER A 80 -28.74 -2.07 36.99
C SER A 80 -28.22 -1.35 38.23
N ASP A 81 -28.12 -0.03 38.19
CA ASP A 81 -27.70 0.81 39.32
C ASP A 81 -28.89 1.37 40.11
N ALA A 82 -30.12 1.02 39.72
CA ALA A 82 -31.33 1.57 40.31
C ALA A 82 -31.56 1.09 41.75
N LYS A 83 -32.30 1.90 42.52
CA LYS A 83 -32.72 1.54 43.88
C LYS A 83 -33.62 0.30 43.82
N LEU A 84 -33.43 -0.65 44.73
CA LEU A 84 -34.25 -1.87 44.79
C LEU A 84 -35.76 -1.54 44.73
N GLY A 85 -36.47 -2.17 43.79
CA GLY A 85 -37.91 -1.96 43.55
C GLY A 85 -38.24 -0.68 42.79
N ARG A 86 -37.24 0.08 42.33
CA ARG A 86 -37.40 1.29 41.52
C ARG A 86 -36.66 1.20 40.19
N ASP A 87 -37.16 1.90 39.19
CA ASP A 87 -36.43 2.10 37.94
C ASP A 87 -35.39 3.23 38.09
N GLN A 88 -34.58 3.44 37.04
CA GLN A 88 -33.56 4.49 36.99
C GLN A 88 -34.15 5.91 37.09
N LYS A 89 -35.44 6.11 36.77
CA LYS A 89 -36.15 7.39 36.86
C LYS A 89 -36.88 7.57 38.22
N GLY A 90 -36.79 6.59 39.13
CA GLY A 90 -37.40 6.63 40.47
C GLY A 90 -38.85 6.10 40.57
N ARG A 91 -39.40 5.55 39.48
CA ARG A 91 -40.75 4.94 39.42
C ARG A 91 -40.73 3.53 40.03
N VAL A 92 -41.90 3.00 40.42
CA VAL A 92 -42.02 1.59 40.86
C VAL A 92 -41.79 0.67 39.66
N ILE A 93 -41.03 -0.40 39.82
CA ILE A 93 -40.89 -1.42 38.77
C ILE A 93 -42.23 -2.14 38.59
N VAL A 94 -42.78 -2.10 37.39
CA VAL A 94 -43.99 -2.83 37.01
C VAL A 94 -43.59 -3.98 36.09
N PRO A 95 -44.07 -5.22 36.34
CA PRO A 95 -43.85 -6.33 35.40
C PRO A 95 -44.46 -6.00 34.02
N GLU A 96 -43.65 -6.11 32.97
CA GLU A 96 -44.06 -5.76 31.59
C GLU A 96 -45.10 -6.72 30.98
N LYS A 97 -45.36 -7.86 31.62
CA LYS A 97 -46.25 -8.90 31.08
C LYS A 97 -47.68 -8.74 31.58
N GLY A 98 -48.60 -8.47 30.65
CA GLY A 98 -50.05 -8.56 30.85
C GLY A 98 -50.66 -9.78 30.15
N ILE A 99 -51.96 -9.98 30.36
CA ILE A 99 -52.74 -11.00 29.63
C ILE A 99 -53.22 -10.37 28.31
N PRO A 100 -52.81 -10.90 27.13
CA PRO A 100 -53.31 -10.39 25.86
C PRO A 100 -54.81 -10.69 25.71
N GLN A 101 -55.57 -9.75 25.14
CA GLN A 101 -56.99 -9.96 24.86
C GLN A 101 -57.16 -11.11 23.85
N ALA A 102 -58.03 -12.06 24.17
CA ALA A 102 -58.43 -13.09 23.23
C ALA A 102 -59.32 -12.47 22.15
N PHE A 103 -59.01 -12.74 20.89
CA PHE A 103 -59.78 -12.30 19.73
C PHE A 103 -60.49 -13.50 19.10
N ASP A 104 -61.71 -13.29 18.61
CA ASP A 104 -62.46 -14.32 17.89
C ASP A 104 -61.86 -14.54 16.49
N SER A 105 -61.85 -15.78 16.01
CA SER A 105 -61.65 -16.03 14.58
C SER A 105 -62.81 -15.41 13.80
N PRO A 106 -62.58 -14.51 12.80
CA PRO A 106 -61.42 -14.46 11.90
C PRO A 106 -60.48 -13.25 12.08
N ILE A 107 -60.37 -12.65 13.27
CA ILE A 107 -59.47 -11.51 13.49
C ILE A 107 -58.00 -11.97 13.27
N PRO A 108 -57.22 -11.27 12.41
CA PRO A 108 -55.85 -11.65 12.12
C PRO A 108 -54.95 -11.52 13.35
N GLU A 109 -53.91 -12.35 13.40
CA GLU A 109 -52.91 -12.30 14.46
C GLU A 109 -52.13 -10.97 14.45
N ARG A 110 -51.64 -10.58 15.63
CA ARG A 110 -50.87 -9.36 15.80
C ARG A 110 -49.47 -9.50 15.20
N ASP A 111 -49.11 -8.57 14.30
CA ASP A 111 -47.76 -8.46 13.75
C ASP A 111 -46.77 -7.91 14.80
N ALA A 112 -45.66 -8.61 15.01
CA ALA A 112 -44.59 -8.23 15.93
C ALA A 112 -43.62 -7.19 15.35
N THR A 113 -43.62 -7.01 14.03
CA THR A 113 -42.74 -6.06 13.32
C THR A 113 -43.38 -4.71 13.05
N ALA A 114 -44.65 -4.55 13.42
CA ALA A 114 -45.35 -3.28 13.33
C ALA A 114 -44.63 -2.21 14.18
N PRO A 115 -44.56 -0.96 13.70
CA PRO A 115 -43.97 0.13 14.48
C PRO A 115 -44.73 0.30 15.80
N PRO A 116 -44.02 0.60 16.90
CA PRO A 116 -44.66 0.79 18.21
C PRO A 116 -45.63 1.98 18.18
N ASP A 117 -46.67 1.93 19.02
CA ASP A 117 -47.58 3.07 19.18
C ASP A 117 -46.78 4.28 19.71
N PRO A 118 -46.84 5.45 19.06
CA PRO A 118 -46.06 6.64 19.46
C PRO A 118 -46.30 7.03 20.92
N ARG A 119 -47.50 6.78 21.46
CA ARG A 119 -47.83 7.12 22.85
C ARG A 119 -46.96 6.37 23.87
N ILE A 120 -46.44 5.20 23.51
CA ILE A 120 -45.55 4.42 24.40
C ILE A 120 -44.23 5.15 24.58
N ALA A 121 -43.62 5.61 23.47
CA ALA A 121 -42.36 6.35 23.52
C ALA A 121 -42.52 7.72 24.22
N GLU A 122 -43.66 8.40 24.01
CA GLU A 122 -43.99 9.65 24.70
C GLU A 122 -44.21 9.43 26.21
N ALA A 123 -44.92 8.37 26.61
CA ALA A 123 -45.17 8.03 28.01
C ALA A 123 -43.88 7.63 28.74
N GLU A 124 -42.94 6.99 28.06
CA GLU A 124 -41.62 6.67 28.61
C GLU A 124 -40.68 7.89 28.68
N GLY A 125 -40.99 8.94 27.92
CA GLY A 125 -40.20 10.17 27.82
C GLY A 125 -39.02 10.10 26.85
N ALA A 126 -38.88 9.01 26.08
CA ALA A 126 -37.74 8.77 25.19
C ALA A 126 -37.70 9.69 23.95
N VAL A 127 -38.76 10.47 23.72
CA VAL A 127 -38.85 11.44 22.61
C VAL A 127 -38.07 12.72 22.91
N PHE A 128 -37.82 13.02 24.19
CA PHE A 128 -37.15 14.26 24.58
C PHE A 128 -35.63 14.12 24.53
N ALA A 129 -34.94 15.06 23.88
CA ALA A 129 -33.49 15.02 23.68
C ALA A 129 -32.64 15.04 24.98
N TRP A 130 -33.22 15.45 26.11
CA TRP A 130 -32.56 15.42 27.41
C TRP A 130 -32.71 14.07 28.12
N ASP A 131 -33.60 13.18 27.64
CA ASP A 131 -33.79 11.86 28.21
C ASP A 131 -32.62 10.95 27.82
N PRO A 132 -32.07 10.15 28.76
CA PRO A 132 -30.93 9.27 28.46
C PRO A 132 -31.25 8.18 27.44
N ALA A 133 -32.53 7.85 27.22
CA ALA A 133 -32.95 6.87 26.22
C ALA A 133 -33.26 7.50 24.85
N TYR A 134 -33.04 8.82 24.67
CA TYR A 134 -33.28 9.49 23.41
C TYR A 134 -32.42 8.92 22.27
N VAL A 135 -33.08 8.62 21.15
CA VAL A 135 -32.43 8.17 19.92
C VAL A 135 -32.35 9.35 18.96
N ASP A 136 -31.16 9.87 18.71
CA ASP A 136 -30.95 10.93 17.71
C ASP A 136 -31.29 10.37 16.30
N PRO A 137 -32.21 11.00 15.55
CA PRO A 137 -32.60 10.56 14.22
C PRO A 137 -31.42 10.37 13.25
N LYS A 138 -30.32 11.13 13.42
CA LYS A 138 -29.13 11.04 12.56
C LYS A 138 -28.37 9.73 12.66
N PHE A 139 -28.53 8.99 13.76
CA PHE A 139 -27.90 7.69 13.94
C PHE A 139 -28.83 6.53 13.55
N SER A 140 -30.02 6.83 13.03
CA SER A 140 -30.92 5.78 12.56
C SER A 140 -30.33 5.08 11.33
N PRO A 141 -30.46 3.75 11.20
CA PRO A 141 -29.97 3.03 10.02
C PRO A 141 -30.54 3.58 8.70
N GLY A 142 -31.76 4.13 8.73
CA GLY A 142 -32.42 4.70 7.55
C GLY A 142 -31.86 6.04 7.05
N THR A 143 -30.98 6.71 7.80
CA THR A 143 -30.31 7.92 7.33
C THR A 143 -29.05 7.64 6.50
N TYR A 144 -28.53 6.42 6.53
CA TYR A 144 -27.37 6.03 5.74
C TYR A 144 -27.80 5.57 4.35
N GLU A 145 -26.98 5.87 3.35
CA GLU A 145 -27.22 5.38 1.99
C GLU A 145 -27.17 3.85 1.97
N ASN A 146 -28.15 3.21 1.33
CA ASN A 146 -28.18 1.77 1.23
C ASN A 146 -27.18 1.29 0.15
N CYS A 147 -26.10 0.63 0.56
CA CYS A 147 -25.11 0.08 -0.35
C CYS A 147 -25.63 -1.05 -1.25
N GLU A 148 -26.79 -1.63 -0.94
CA GLU A 148 -27.47 -2.61 -1.81
C GLU A 148 -28.21 -1.94 -2.98
N ASP A 149 -28.41 -0.62 -2.94
CA ASP A 149 -28.97 0.13 -4.06
C ASP A 149 -27.92 0.25 -5.18
N PRO A 150 -28.16 -0.31 -6.38
CA PRO A 150 -27.21 -0.27 -7.47
C PRO A 150 -26.88 1.16 -7.93
N ALA A 151 -27.80 2.13 -7.76
CA ALA A 151 -27.55 3.52 -8.14
C ALA A 151 -26.51 4.18 -7.21
N VAL A 152 -26.61 3.92 -5.90
CA VAL A 152 -25.66 4.40 -4.89
C VAL A 152 -24.29 3.79 -5.11
N ALA A 153 -24.22 2.48 -5.38
CA ALA A 153 -22.97 1.79 -5.62
C ALA A 153 -22.23 2.32 -6.87
N GLU A 154 -22.96 2.58 -7.96
CA GLU A 154 -22.38 3.13 -9.19
C GLU A 154 -21.90 4.58 -8.99
N ASP A 155 -22.68 5.45 -8.35
CA ASP A 155 -22.27 6.83 -8.07
C ASP A 155 -21.04 6.88 -7.14
N ALA A 156 -21.02 6.06 -6.09
CA ALA A 156 -19.86 5.92 -5.21
C ALA A 156 -18.62 5.42 -5.97
N PHE A 157 -18.79 4.46 -6.88
CA PHE A 157 -17.70 3.97 -7.73
C PHE A 157 -17.19 5.02 -8.71
N GLN A 158 -18.07 5.83 -9.29
CA GLN A 158 -17.68 6.94 -10.17
C GLN A 158 -16.88 8.01 -9.42
N LYS A 159 -17.32 8.40 -8.22
CA LYS A 159 -16.59 9.30 -7.32
C LYS A 159 -15.23 8.75 -6.95
N PHE A 160 -15.16 7.45 -6.62
CA PHE A 160 -13.91 6.77 -6.34
C PHE A 160 -12.97 6.78 -7.56
N ARG A 161 -13.49 6.47 -8.75
CA ARG A 161 -12.70 6.49 -9.98
C ARG A 161 -12.15 7.88 -10.25
N ALA A 162 -12.97 8.92 -10.09
CA ALA A 162 -12.54 10.30 -10.28
C ALA A 162 -11.41 10.69 -9.32
N SER A 163 -11.50 10.29 -8.05
CA SER A 163 -10.48 10.63 -7.04
C SER A 163 -9.13 9.94 -7.28
N VAL A 164 -9.13 8.73 -7.84
CA VAL A 164 -7.89 7.98 -8.09
C VAL A 164 -7.31 8.17 -9.49
N ASN A 165 -8.09 8.66 -10.46
CA ASN A 165 -7.67 8.70 -11.86
C ASN A 165 -6.43 9.59 -12.06
N GLU A 166 -6.41 10.77 -11.45
CA GLU A 166 -5.27 11.69 -11.54
C GLU A 166 -4.00 11.08 -10.94
N GLN A 167 -4.11 10.49 -9.75
CA GLN A 167 -3.00 9.85 -9.08
C GLN A 167 -2.47 8.65 -9.88
N ARG A 168 -3.36 7.81 -10.42
CA ARG A 168 -2.98 6.67 -11.26
C ARG A 168 -2.27 7.14 -12.53
N GLY A 169 -2.78 8.17 -13.20
CA GLY A 169 -2.13 8.75 -14.39
C GLY A 169 -0.73 9.30 -14.08
N ALA A 170 -0.58 10.04 -12.97
CA ALA A 170 0.71 10.58 -12.55
C ALA A 170 1.72 9.49 -12.17
N VAL A 171 1.28 8.40 -11.54
CA VAL A 171 2.16 7.28 -11.19
C VAL A 171 2.63 6.53 -12.44
N LEU A 172 1.73 6.26 -13.39
CA LEU A 172 2.08 5.58 -14.64
C LEU A 172 3.10 6.40 -15.45
N THR A 173 2.87 7.71 -15.59
CA THR A 173 3.82 8.58 -16.30
C THR A 173 5.20 8.63 -15.63
N ARG A 174 5.27 8.67 -14.30
CA ARG A 174 6.55 8.57 -13.56
C ARG A 174 7.27 7.24 -13.81
N MET A 175 6.53 6.14 -13.88
CA MET A 175 7.09 4.83 -14.20
C MET A 175 7.68 4.80 -15.62
N ASP A 176 7.00 5.40 -16.59
CA ASP A 176 7.49 5.49 -17.97
C ASP A 176 8.79 6.31 -18.07
N PHE A 177 8.85 7.47 -17.39
CA PHE A 177 10.09 8.28 -17.33
C PHE A 177 11.23 7.51 -16.67
N GLY A 178 10.97 6.84 -15.54
CA GLY A 178 11.97 6.03 -14.85
C GLY A 178 12.47 4.85 -15.69
N ALA A 179 11.61 4.24 -16.51
CA ALA A 179 12.00 3.17 -17.43
C ALA A 179 12.98 3.67 -18.51
N VAL A 180 12.69 4.82 -19.12
CA VAL A 180 13.57 5.43 -20.13
C VAL A 180 14.90 5.87 -19.52
N GLU A 181 14.87 6.53 -18.36
CA GLU A 181 16.09 6.97 -17.66
C GLU A 181 16.98 5.78 -17.27
N ARG A 182 16.38 4.67 -16.80
CA ARG A 182 17.14 3.46 -16.46
C ARG A 182 17.83 2.86 -17.68
N LYS A 183 17.15 2.77 -18.83
CA LYS A 183 17.75 2.28 -20.08
C LYS A 183 18.90 3.18 -20.54
N LYS A 184 18.70 4.50 -20.55
CA LYS A 184 19.75 5.48 -20.90
C LYS A 184 20.97 5.36 -20.01
N ARG A 185 20.77 5.23 -18.69
CA ARG A 185 21.84 5.04 -17.72
C ARG A 185 22.64 3.77 -17.99
N ILE A 186 21.97 2.65 -18.27
CA ILE A 186 22.64 1.37 -18.56
C ILE A 186 23.47 1.49 -19.85
N ARG A 187 22.93 2.12 -20.90
CA ARG A 187 23.64 2.31 -22.17
C ARG A 187 24.82 3.28 -22.07
N ALA A 188 24.74 4.28 -21.19
CA ALA A 188 25.83 5.22 -20.96
C ALA A 188 27.09 4.57 -20.35
N GLY A 189 26.98 3.35 -19.82
CA GLY A 189 28.07 2.61 -19.19
C GLY A 189 27.89 2.48 -17.69
N LEU A 190 28.48 1.41 -17.14
CA LEU A 190 28.44 1.09 -15.71
C LEU A 190 29.85 1.13 -15.15
N ASP A 191 30.05 1.92 -14.09
CA ASP A 191 31.35 2.04 -13.44
C ASP A 191 31.74 0.76 -12.70
N GLU A 192 33.04 0.51 -12.57
CA GLU A 192 33.61 -0.65 -11.87
C GLU A 192 33.06 -0.80 -10.43
N LYS A 193 32.96 0.29 -9.68
CA LYS A 193 32.42 0.27 -8.31
C LYS A 193 30.98 -0.24 -8.27
N TYR A 194 30.19 0.09 -9.30
CA TYR A 194 28.80 -0.36 -9.39
C TYR A 194 28.73 -1.83 -9.80
N LEU A 195 29.59 -2.29 -10.71
CA LEU A 195 29.69 -3.69 -11.13
C LEU A 195 30.04 -4.66 -9.98
N LEU A 196 30.82 -4.19 -9.00
CA LEU A 196 31.15 -4.97 -7.79
C LEU A 196 29.96 -5.10 -6.83
N CYS A 197 28.90 -4.29 -6.99
CA CYS A 197 27.67 -4.41 -6.22
C CYS A 197 26.70 -5.42 -6.84
N LEU A 198 25.82 -5.98 -6.01
CA LEU A 198 24.76 -6.88 -6.48
C LEU A 198 23.87 -6.19 -7.53
N ASP A 199 23.47 -4.95 -7.28
CA ASP A 199 22.61 -4.17 -8.18
C ASP A 199 23.25 -3.96 -9.56
N GLY A 200 24.56 -3.65 -9.62
CA GLY A 200 25.27 -3.52 -10.89
C GLY A 200 25.43 -4.86 -11.62
N SER A 201 25.75 -5.94 -10.90
CA SER A 201 25.82 -7.27 -11.51
C SER A 201 24.48 -7.74 -12.10
N LEU A 202 23.36 -7.36 -11.46
CA LEU A 202 22.01 -7.66 -11.95
C LEU A 202 21.59 -6.72 -13.09
N ASP A 203 22.01 -5.45 -13.06
CA ASP A 203 21.78 -4.50 -14.15
C ASP A 203 22.53 -4.88 -15.43
N VAL A 204 23.76 -5.41 -15.33
CA VAL A 204 24.46 -6.02 -16.47
C VAL A 204 23.66 -7.18 -17.03
N ARG A 205 23.23 -8.12 -16.17
CA ARG A 205 22.42 -9.26 -16.63
C ARG A 205 21.12 -8.80 -17.25
N TYR A 206 20.50 -7.76 -16.71
CA TYR A 206 19.31 -7.15 -17.30
C TYR A 206 19.60 -6.57 -18.69
N ALA A 207 20.72 -5.87 -18.86
CA ALA A 207 21.14 -5.30 -20.15
C ALA A 207 21.33 -6.39 -21.22
N VAL A 208 22.05 -7.46 -20.88
CA VAL A 208 22.34 -8.58 -21.77
C VAL A 208 21.07 -9.40 -22.07
N LEU A 209 20.24 -9.69 -21.06
CA LEU A 209 19.03 -10.50 -21.26
C LEU A 209 17.91 -9.77 -22.01
N GLN A 210 17.94 -8.43 -22.04
CA GLN A 210 16.96 -7.61 -22.75
C GLN A 210 17.53 -7.03 -24.05
N ASP A 211 18.72 -7.49 -24.48
CA ASP A 211 19.41 -7.02 -25.68
C ASP A 211 19.51 -5.48 -25.76
N ILE A 212 19.74 -4.83 -24.61
CA ILE A 212 19.86 -3.36 -24.52
C ILE A 212 21.28 -2.92 -24.86
N ALA A 213 22.27 -3.56 -24.24
CA ALA A 213 23.68 -3.30 -24.40
C ALA A 213 24.50 -4.46 -23.82
N ASP A 214 25.74 -4.60 -24.27
CA ASP A 214 26.70 -5.58 -23.77
C ASP A 214 27.82 -4.88 -22.97
N PRO A 215 27.57 -4.46 -21.72
CA PRO A 215 28.59 -3.79 -20.91
C PRO A 215 29.72 -4.77 -20.54
N PRO A 216 31.00 -4.40 -20.72
CA PRO A 216 32.13 -5.24 -20.34
C PRO A 216 32.18 -5.39 -18.82
N THR A 217 32.43 -6.62 -18.35
CA THR A 217 32.45 -6.96 -16.92
C THR A 217 33.75 -7.65 -16.52
N PHE A 218 33.70 -8.55 -15.54
CA PHE A 218 34.84 -9.36 -15.12
C PHE A 218 34.79 -10.73 -15.80
N THR A 219 35.96 -11.26 -16.14
CA THR A 219 36.13 -12.64 -16.58
C THR A 219 35.82 -13.60 -15.42
N PRO A 220 35.58 -14.90 -15.69
CA PRO A 220 35.42 -15.90 -14.64
C PRO A 220 36.62 -16.00 -13.68
N THR A 221 37.80 -15.53 -14.11
CA THR A 221 39.03 -15.47 -13.31
C THR A 221 39.13 -14.23 -12.42
N GLY A 222 38.21 -13.26 -12.58
CA GLY A 222 38.16 -12.01 -11.79
C GLY A 222 38.91 -10.83 -12.41
N GLU A 223 39.45 -10.97 -13.62
CA GLU A 223 40.14 -9.89 -14.33
C GLU A 223 39.14 -9.05 -15.15
N PRO A 224 39.36 -7.75 -15.36
CA PRO A 224 38.53 -6.96 -16.26
C PRO A 224 38.52 -7.52 -17.68
N GLN A 225 37.34 -7.65 -18.29
CA GLN A 225 37.20 -8.02 -19.69
C GLN A 225 37.77 -6.91 -20.58
N THR A 226 38.45 -7.32 -21.66
CA THR A 226 39.12 -6.41 -22.59
C THR A 226 39.20 -7.06 -23.97
N GLU A 227 39.01 -6.26 -25.01
CA GLU A 227 39.25 -6.63 -26.40
C GLU A 227 40.66 -6.25 -26.85
N ILE A 228 41.17 -5.10 -26.40
CA ILE A 228 42.52 -4.62 -26.74
C ILE A 228 43.43 -4.76 -25.51
N PRO A 229 44.39 -5.71 -25.51
CA PRO A 229 45.26 -5.92 -24.35
C PRO A 229 46.11 -4.67 -24.08
N GLY A 230 45.72 -3.89 -23.06
CA GLY A 230 46.32 -2.61 -22.71
C GLY A 230 45.33 -1.63 -22.07
N GLN A 231 44.04 -1.77 -22.35
CA GLN A 231 42.99 -0.95 -21.73
C GLN A 231 41.88 -1.87 -21.17
N PRO A 232 41.58 -1.83 -19.85
CA PRO A 232 40.49 -2.62 -19.29
C PRO A 232 39.13 -2.05 -19.71
N TYR A 233 38.09 -2.89 -19.72
CA TYR A 233 36.71 -2.52 -20.02
C TYR A 233 36.47 -1.97 -21.43
N THR A 234 37.30 -2.35 -22.40
CA THR A 234 37.02 -2.08 -23.82
C THR A 234 36.02 -3.11 -24.35
N GLY A 235 34.92 -2.67 -24.96
CA GLY A 235 33.99 -3.50 -25.72
C GLY A 235 34.04 -3.17 -27.22
N SER A 236 33.46 -4.06 -28.03
CA SER A 236 33.42 -3.90 -29.48
C SER A 236 32.46 -2.78 -29.83
N VAL A 237 32.94 -1.85 -30.66
CA VAL A 237 32.12 -0.78 -31.23
C VAL A 237 31.81 -1.14 -32.68
N GLY A 238 30.52 -1.24 -33.02
CA GLY A 238 30.07 -1.75 -34.31
C GLY A 238 28.68 -1.26 -34.73
N ALA A 239 28.17 -1.79 -35.84
CA ALA A 239 26.93 -1.32 -36.47
C ALA A 239 25.71 -1.23 -35.53
N MET A 240 25.66 -2.07 -34.48
CA MET A 240 24.59 -2.06 -33.48
C MET A 240 24.56 -0.76 -32.64
N ASP A 241 25.72 -0.13 -32.40
CA ASP A 241 25.80 1.08 -31.56
C ASP A 241 25.17 2.30 -32.23
N PHE A 242 25.12 2.30 -33.56
CA PHE A 242 24.51 3.38 -34.34
C PHE A 242 23.03 3.13 -34.64
N MET A 243 22.50 1.93 -34.34
CA MET A 243 21.08 1.66 -34.49
C MET A 243 20.30 2.22 -33.28
N LEU A 244 19.24 2.95 -33.58
CA LEU A 244 18.31 3.47 -32.58
C LEU A 244 17.40 2.34 -32.12
N THR A 245 17.35 2.06 -30.81
CA THR A 245 16.49 1.01 -30.26
C THR A 245 15.15 1.58 -29.78
N PRO A 246 14.04 0.84 -29.97
CA PRO A 246 12.74 1.28 -29.49
C PRO A 246 12.71 1.34 -27.96
N GLY A 247 12.36 2.50 -27.41
CA GLY A 247 12.25 2.75 -25.96
C GLY A 247 13.38 3.57 -25.35
N GLU A 248 14.30 4.10 -26.15
CA GLU A 248 15.29 5.10 -25.72
C GLU A 248 14.74 6.53 -25.73
N GLU A 249 13.70 6.75 -26.53
CA GLU A 249 12.99 8.02 -26.60
C GLU A 249 11.62 7.95 -25.93
N ILE A 250 11.29 9.03 -25.22
CA ILE A 250 9.97 9.23 -24.61
C ILE A 250 8.93 9.48 -25.72
N ALA A 251 9.33 10.01 -26.87
CA ALA A 251 8.45 10.42 -27.96
C ALA A 251 8.16 9.28 -28.95
N PHE A 252 7.65 8.14 -28.47
CA PHE A 252 7.32 6.99 -29.33
C PHE A 252 6.30 7.32 -30.44
N TRP A 253 5.47 8.36 -30.24
CA TRP A 253 4.47 8.81 -31.22
C TRP A 253 5.07 9.63 -32.39
N LYS A 254 6.33 10.04 -32.31
CA LYS A 254 7.06 10.67 -33.42
C LYS A 254 8.00 9.64 -34.02
N GLN A 255 7.74 9.23 -35.26
CA GLN A 255 8.71 8.42 -35.99
C GLN A 255 9.93 9.29 -36.33
N LEU A 256 11.07 9.01 -35.69
CA LEU A 256 12.37 9.64 -35.95
C LEU A 256 12.85 9.47 -37.40
N GLN A 257 12.27 8.55 -38.16
CA GLN A 257 12.51 8.41 -39.60
C GLN A 257 12.18 9.68 -40.41
N ALA A 258 11.49 10.66 -39.81
CA ALA A 258 11.17 11.95 -40.44
C ALA A 258 12.10 13.11 -40.01
N LYS A 259 13.15 12.86 -39.22
CA LYS A 259 14.11 13.91 -38.84
C LYS A 259 15.30 13.92 -39.82
N GLY A 260 15.04 14.52 -40.98
CA GLY A 260 16.06 15.00 -41.91
C GLY A 260 16.59 13.93 -42.85
N VAL A 261 16.31 14.11 -44.14
CA VAL A 261 17.23 13.75 -45.24
C VAL A 261 18.66 13.91 -44.75
N ASP A 262 19.50 12.88 -44.88
CA ASP A 262 20.94 12.90 -44.55
C ASP A 262 21.50 14.32 -44.67
N GLU A 263 21.69 15.01 -43.54
CA GLU A 263 22.26 16.35 -43.59
C GLU A 263 23.67 16.20 -44.18
N PRO A 264 23.99 16.90 -45.29
CA PRO A 264 25.27 16.72 -45.93
C PRO A 264 26.37 17.15 -44.96
N VAL A 265 27.17 16.19 -44.50
CA VAL A 265 28.35 16.46 -43.68
C VAL A 265 29.46 16.98 -44.60
N PHE A 266 29.81 18.25 -44.47
CA PHE A 266 30.93 18.86 -45.19
C PHE A 266 31.88 19.57 -44.24
N LYS A 267 33.16 19.59 -44.61
CA LYS A 267 34.22 20.24 -43.83
C LYS A 267 34.02 21.76 -43.82
N LYS A 268 33.80 22.35 -42.65
CA LYS A 268 33.68 23.81 -42.48
C LYS A 268 35.04 24.44 -42.10
N PRO A 269 35.34 25.67 -42.55
CA PRO A 269 36.46 26.44 -42.03
C PRO A 269 36.14 26.89 -40.60
N SER A 270 36.94 26.43 -39.63
CA SER A 270 36.76 26.65 -38.19
C SER A 270 37.29 28.00 -37.68
N GLY A 271 37.99 28.77 -38.51
CA GLY A 271 38.51 30.09 -38.13
C GLY A 271 39.34 30.06 -36.83
N SER A 272 38.96 30.92 -35.88
CA SER A 272 39.56 31.05 -34.55
C SER A 272 39.34 29.85 -33.63
N ASP A 273 38.36 29.01 -33.92
CA ASP A 273 38.01 27.87 -33.08
C ASP A 273 38.93 26.66 -33.35
N THR A 274 39.87 26.81 -34.30
CA THR A 274 40.92 25.82 -34.55
C THR A 274 41.96 25.88 -33.43
N PRO A 275 42.17 24.81 -32.64
CA PRO A 275 43.21 24.82 -31.63
C PRO A 275 44.59 24.85 -32.28
N GLU A 276 45.52 25.60 -31.69
CA GLU A 276 46.91 25.63 -32.13
C GLU A 276 47.62 24.34 -31.72
N LEU A 277 48.18 23.63 -32.69
CA LEU A 277 48.90 22.37 -32.47
C LEU A 277 50.42 22.61 -32.50
N PRO A 278 51.21 21.91 -31.67
CA PRO A 278 52.66 22.06 -31.66
C PRO A 278 53.26 21.60 -32.99
N TYR A 279 54.16 22.42 -33.56
CA TYR A 279 54.91 22.06 -34.76
C TYR A 279 56.05 21.08 -34.41
N ASN A 280 56.29 20.09 -35.28
CA ASN A 280 57.38 19.10 -35.19
C ASN A 280 57.33 18.17 -33.95
N VAL A 281 56.20 18.12 -33.24
CA VAL A 281 55.98 17.23 -32.09
C VAL A 281 54.60 16.58 -32.24
N SER A 282 54.43 15.35 -31.76
CA SER A 282 53.13 14.70 -31.73
C SER A 282 52.17 15.44 -30.79
N ALA A 283 51.12 16.03 -31.34
CA ALA A 283 50.01 16.58 -30.57
C ALA A 283 49.31 15.47 -29.77
N THR A 284 48.65 15.86 -28.68
CA THR A 284 47.83 14.92 -27.90
C THR A 284 46.57 14.53 -28.66
N VAL A 285 46.02 13.35 -28.36
CA VAL A 285 44.80 12.84 -29.03
C VAL A 285 43.61 13.77 -28.81
N ASP A 286 43.50 14.38 -27.63
CA ASP A 286 42.39 15.28 -27.29
C ASP A 286 42.46 16.58 -28.10
N GLN A 287 43.65 17.16 -28.26
CA GLN A 287 43.85 18.34 -29.12
C GLN A 287 43.48 18.06 -30.59
N LEU A 288 43.76 16.85 -31.08
CA LEU A 288 43.36 16.44 -32.43
C LEU A 288 41.83 16.26 -32.55
N LYS A 289 41.18 15.71 -31.53
CA LYS A 289 39.72 15.60 -31.47
C LYS A 289 39.06 16.97 -31.47
N ASP A 290 39.57 17.92 -30.68
CA ASP A 290 39.05 19.28 -30.63
C ASP A 290 39.19 19.99 -31.98
N ALA A 291 40.31 19.80 -32.68
CA ALA A 291 40.49 20.31 -34.03
C ALA A 291 39.53 19.71 -35.06
N GLN A 292 39.13 18.45 -34.88
CA GLN A 292 38.17 17.76 -35.74
C GLN A 292 36.73 18.14 -35.43
N LYS A 293 36.40 18.32 -34.15
CA LYS A 293 35.10 18.85 -33.68
C LYS A 293 34.87 20.27 -34.17
N ALA A 294 35.87 21.15 -34.08
CA ALA A 294 35.79 22.53 -34.57
C ALA A 294 35.45 22.63 -36.06
N ARG A 295 35.72 21.55 -36.83
CA ARG A 295 35.47 21.47 -38.28
C ARG A 295 34.22 20.66 -38.64
N ASP A 296 33.40 20.29 -37.65
CA ASP A 296 32.22 19.43 -37.79
C ASP A 296 32.51 18.08 -38.49
N ILE A 297 33.74 17.57 -38.38
CA ILE A 297 34.12 16.28 -38.98
C ILE A 297 33.67 15.12 -38.07
N ILE A 298 33.63 15.38 -36.76
CA ILE A 298 33.16 14.45 -35.74
C ILE A 298 31.99 15.15 -35.05
N SER A 299 30.79 14.56 -35.15
CA SER A 299 29.61 15.04 -34.43
C SER A 299 29.86 14.92 -32.91
N PRO A 300 29.35 15.85 -32.07
CA PRO A 300 29.52 15.79 -30.62
C PRO A 300 29.03 14.48 -30.00
#